data_AF-A0A3S4GM23-F1
#
_entry.id   AF-A0A3S4GM23-F1
#
_cell.length_a   1.000
_cell.length_b   1.000
_cell.length_c   1.000
_cell.angle_alpha   90.00
_cell.angle_beta   90.00
_cell.angle_gamma   90.00
#
_symmetry.space_group_name_H-M   'P 1'
#
loop_
_entity.id
_entity.type
_entity.pdbx_description
1 polymer ?
#
loop_
_entity_poly.entity_id
_entity_poly.type
_entity_poly.pdbx_seq_one_letter_code
_entity_poly.pdbx_strand_id
1 'polypeptide(L)'
;MKEFVEGRGYTREDWDAVDSPELTDEQIAQARPFAEVFPDLAESIRRARGRPPVDTPKQQISLRLDPDVIEKFKATGKGWQGRINDVLKAAKLD
;
A
#
# COMPACT_ATOMS: atom_id res chain seq x y z
N MET A 1 23.44 16.32 0.76
CA MET A 1 22.44 15.84 -0.22
C MET A 1 22.63 14.35 -0.47
N LYS A 2 21.56 13.58 -0.69
CA LYS A 2 21.65 12.18 -1.14
C LYS A 2 22.20 12.14 -2.59
N GLU A 3 22.86 11.06 -2.97
CA GLU A 3 23.38 10.87 -4.33
C GLU A 3 22.26 10.54 -5.33
N PHE A 4 22.50 10.83 -6.62
CA PHE A 4 21.59 10.44 -7.70
C PHE A 4 21.46 8.91 -7.82
N VAL A 5 20.23 8.41 -8.01
CA VAL A 5 19.93 6.98 -8.20
C VAL A 5 19.07 6.80 -9.44
N GLU A 6 19.55 5.96 -10.37
CA GLU A 6 18.84 5.65 -11.62
C GLU A 6 17.54 4.85 -11.40
N GLY A 7 16.63 4.89 -12.38
CA GLY A 7 15.38 4.11 -12.38
C GLY A 7 14.25 4.69 -11.52
N ARG A 8 14.38 5.95 -11.06
CA ARG A 8 13.38 6.64 -10.20
C ARG A 8 12.38 7.52 -10.97
N GLY A 9 12.47 7.56 -12.31
CA GLY A 9 11.56 8.32 -13.17
C GLY A 9 11.94 9.79 -13.41
N TYR A 10 13.18 10.17 -13.12
CA TYR A 10 13.80 11.46 -13.46
C TYR A 10 15.22 11.22 -13.99
N THR A 11 15.73 12.09 -14.87
CA THR A 11 17.08 11.94 -15.44
C THR A 11 18.16 12.51 -14.52
N ARG A 12 19.43 12.27 -14.87
CA ARG A 12 20.56 12.92 -14.20
C ARG A 12 20.55 14.43 -14.46
N GLU A 13 20.25 14.85 -15.68
CA GLU A 13 20.14 16.28 -15.98
C GLU A 13 19.05 16.96 -15.14
N ASP A 14 17.89 16.33 -14.98
CA ASP A 14 16.81 16.83 -14.11
C ASP A 14 17.27 16.96 -12.65
N TRP A 15 18.05 15.99 -12.18
CA TRP A 15 18.60 15.97 -10.81
C TRP A 15 19.61 17.10 -10.59
N ASP A 16 20.56 17.26 -11.51
CA ASP A 16 21.62 18.25 -11.41
C ASP A 16 21.10 19.69 -11.64
N ALA A 17 19.94 19.86 -12.30
CA ALA A 17 19.31 21.15 -12.52
C ALA A 17 18.58 21.72 -11.29
N VAL A 18 18.29 20.90 -10.27
CA VAL A 18 17.58 21.36 -9.07
C VAL A 18 18.56 21.98 -8.07
N ASP A 19 18.47 23.29 -7.90
CA ASP A 19 19.08 24.01 -6.79
C ASP A 19 18.12 24.01 -5.59
N SER A 20 18.45 23.23 -4.56
CA SER A 20 17.65 23.10 -3.34
C SER A 20 18.54 23.33 -2.12
N PRO A 21 18.82 24.60 -1.75
CA PRO A 21 19.54 24.92 -0.52
C PRO A 21 18.78 24.43 0.72
N GLU A 22 19.49 24.25 1.82
CA GLU A 22 18.88 23.92 3.11
C GLU A 22 17.93 25.05 3.54
N LEU A 23 16.80 24.68 4.13
CA LEU A 23 15.84 25.65 4.66
C LEU A 23 16.44 26.36 5.88
N THR A 24 16.26 27.68 5.94
CA THR A 24 16.60 28.49 7.12
C THR A 24 15.58 28.32 8.23
N ASP A 25 15.98 28.59 9.48
CA ASP A 25 15.07 28.55 10.64
C ASP A 25 13.87 29.49 10.47
N GLU A 26 14.06 30.66 9.85
CA GLU A 26 12.99 31.62 9.56
C GLU A 26 11.97 31.07 8.54
N GLN A 27 12.44 30.37 7.51
CA GLN A 27 11.57 29.71 6.54
C GLN A 27 10.78 28.56 7.17
N ILE A 28 11.41 27.81 8.07
CA ILE A 28 10.74 26.74 8.83
C ILE A 28 9.67 27.32 9.75
N ALA A 29 9.97 28.44 10.43
CA ALA A 29 9.01 29.12 11.30
C ALA A 29 7.76 29.62 10.57
N GLN A 30 7.85 29.88 9.27
CA GLN A 30 6.73 30.28 8.41
C GLN A 30 5.93 29.10 7.84
N ALA A 31 6.33 27.86 8.11
CA ALA A 31 5.63 26.69 7.60
C ALA A 31 4.19 26.62 8.14
N ARG A 32 3.25 26.32 7.25
CA ARG A 32 1.83 26.17 7.59
C ARG A 32 1.38 24.73 7.38
N PRO A 33 0.40 24.24 8.18
CA PRO A 33 -0.16 22.91 7.96
C PRO A 33 -0.73 22.77 6.55
N PHE A 34 -0.42 21.66 5.89
CA PHE A 34 -0.89 21.36 4.53
C PHE A 34 -2.42 21.52 4.39
N ALA A 35 -3.18 21.05 5.37
CA ALA A 35 -4.64 21.12 5.36
C ALA A 35 -5.19 22.55 5.46
N GLU A 36 -4.41 23.51 5.96
CA GLU A 36 -4.82 24.92 5.98
C GLU A 36 -4.53 25.62 4.64
N VAL A 37 -3.44 25.24 3.97
CA VAL A 37 -3.04 25.85 2.70
C VAL A 37 -3.81 25.24 1.53
N PHE A 38 -4.14 23.94 1.62
CA PHE A 38 -4.85 23.18 0.58
C PHE A 38 -6.06 22.45 1.17
N PRO A 39 -7.10 23.17 1.62
CA PRO A 39 -8.24 22.58 2.31
C PRO A 39 -8.98 21.54 1.46
N ASP A 40 -9.27 21.85 0.19
CA ASP A 40 -10.03 20.97 -0.70
C ASP A 40 -9.27 19.66 -1.00
N LEU A 41 -7.95 19.75 -1.20
CA LEU A 41 -7.09 18.59 -1.46
C LEU A 41 -6.91 17.74 -0.19
N ALA A 42 -6.75 18.38 0.97
CA ALA A 42 -6.73 17.67 2.24
C ALA A 42 -8.07 16.95 2.50
N GLU A 43 -9.20 17.57 2.14
CA GLU A 43 -10.50 16.94 2.23
C GLU A 43 -10.65 15.77 1.25
N SER A 44 -10.20 15.89 0.00
CA SER A 44 -10.28 14.81 -0.98
C SER A 44 -9.45 13.59 -0.57
N ILE A 45 -8.26 13.81 0.00
CA ILE A 45 -7.41 12.73 0.55
C ILE A 45 -8.10 12.05 1.73
N ARG A 46 -8.73 12.82 2.64
CA ARG A 46 -9.51 12.25 3.77
C ARG A 46 -10.73 11.46 3.29
N ARG A 47 -11.39 11.92 2.23
CA ARG A 47 -12.55 11.27 1.60
C ARG A 47 -12.17 9.99 0.85
N ALA A 48 -10.91 9.84 0.42
CA ALA A 48 -10.35 8.58 -0.07
C ALA A 48 -10.17 7.59 1.10
N ARG A 49 -11.27 7.17 1.73
CA ARG A 49 -11.34 6.14 2.78
C ARG A 49 -10.97 4.77 2.20
N GLY A 50 -9.68 4.53 1.97
CA GLY A 50 -9.14 3.22 1.58
C GLY A 50 -9.98 2.48 0.53
N ARG A 51 -9.89 1.14 0.54
CA ARG A 51 -10.83 0.32 -0.22
C ARG A 51 -12.22 0.45 0.44
N PRO A 52 -13.30 0.68 -0.32
CA PRO A 52 -14.65 0.65 0.24
C PRO A 52 -14.85 -0.60 1.09
N PRO A 53 -15.54 -0.50 2.24
CA PRO A 53 -15.90 -1.67 3.03
C PRO A 53 -16.66 -2.65 2.14
N VAL A 54 -16.26 -3.92 2.18
CA VAL A 54 -16.96 -5.00 1.47
C VAL A 54 -18.07 -5.51 2.39
N ASP A 55 -19.29 -5.68 1.89
CA ASP A 55 -20.46 -6.11 2.69
C ASP A 55 -20.21 -7.43 3.43
N THR A 56 -19.51 -8.36 2.78
CA THR A 56 -19.15 -9.66 3.36
C THR A 56 -17.64 -9.88 3.25
N PRO A 57 -16.83 -9.36 4.19
CA PRO A 57 -15.40 -9.56 4.17
C PRO A 57 -15.05 -11.02 4.50
N LYS A 58 -13.94 -11.51 3.96
CA LYS A 58 -13.39 -12.81 4.39
C LYS A 58 -13.03 -12.74 5.87
N GLN A 59 -13.46 -13.71 6.66
CA GLN A 59 -13.10 -13.79 8.07
C GLN A 59 -11.74 -14.46 8.23
N GLN A 60 -10.84 -13.83 8.99
CA GLN A 60 -9.59 -14.45 9.39
C GLN A 60 -9.86 -15.34 10.60
N ILE A 61 -9.68 -16.65 10.43
CA ILE A 61 -9.83 -17.64 11.50
C ILE A 61 -8.53 -18.43 11.67
N SER A 62 -8.34 -18.99 12.87
CA SER A 62 -7.28 -19.97 13.11
C SER A 62 -7.84 -21.37 12.80
N LEU A 63 -7.39 -21.95 11.69
CA LEU A 63 -7.75 -23.31 11.26
C LEU A 63 -6.48 -24.13 11.10
N ARG A 64 -6.47 -25.33 11.70
CA ARG A 64 -5.40 -26.32 11.47
C ARG A 64 -5.80 -27.21 10.31
N LEU A 65 -4.89 -27.37 9.36
CA LEU A 65 -5.04 -28.24 8.20
C LEU A 65 -3.87 -29.22 8.20
N ASP A 66 -4.07 -30.38 7.58
CA ASP A 66 -3.00 -31.36 7.43
C ASP A 66 -1.81 -30.76 6.65
N PRO A 67 -0.56 -31.07 7.04
CA PRO A 67 0.62 -30.51 6.38
C PRO A 67 0.67 -30.78 4.88
N ASP A 68 0.23 -31.97 4.44
CA ASP A 68 0.27 -32.35 3.03
C ASP A 68 -0.71 -31.50 2.17
N VAL A 69 -1.86 -31.13 2.74
CA VAL A 69 -2.81 -30.19 2.11
C VAL A 69 -2.14 -28.83 1.94
N ILE A 70 -1.52 -28.30 3.00
CA ILE A 70 -0.83 -27.00 2.94
C ILE A 70 0.26 -27.00 1.88
N GLU A 71 1.11 -28.02 1.86
CA GLU A 71 2.24 -28.08 0.92
C GLU A 71 1.78 -28.25 -0.53
N LYS A 72 0.77 -29.11 -0.79
CA LYS A 72 0.17 -29.25 -2.13
C LYS A 72 -0.40 -27.92 -2.63
N PHE A 73 -1.11 -27.19 -1.78
CA PHE A 73 -1.62 -25.88 -2.17
C PHE A 73 -0.49 -24.86 -2.31
N LYS A 74 0.50 -24.76 -1.43
CA LYS A 74 1.62 -23.81 -1.63
C LYS A 74 2.38 -24.04 -2.94
N ALA A 75 2.59 -25.29 -3.35
CA ALA A 75 3.34 -25.65 -4.56
C ALA A 75 2.76 -25.06 -5.85
N THR A 76 1.47 -24.74 -5.85
CA THR A 76 0.79 -24.06 -6.97
C THR A 76 1.11 -22.56 -7.11
N GLY A 77 1.91 -21.99 -6.20
CA GLY A 77 2.37 -20.61 -6.24
C GLY A 77 1.36 -19.56 -5.79
N LYS A 78 1.50 -18.33 -6.32
CA LYS A 78 0.71 -17.15 -5.93
C LYS A 78 -0.79 -17.45 -6.00
N GLY A 79 -1.52 -17.06 -4.96
CA GLY A 79 -2.98 -17.27 -4.86
C GLY A 79 -3.42 -18.61 -4.28
N TRP A 80 -2.52 -19.43 -3.74
CA TRP A 80 -2.88 -20.73 -3.17
C TRP A 80 -3.93 -20.67 -2.04
N GLN A 81 -3.88 -19.64 -1.20
CA GLN A 81 -4.87 -19.42 -0.14
C GLN A 81 -6.28 -19.13 -0.71
N GLY A 82 -6.36 -18.52 -1.89
CA GLY A 82 -7.63 -18.33 -2.60
C GLY A 82 -8.18 -19.68 -3.08
N ARG A 83 -7.33 -20.50 -3.69
CA ARG A 83 -7.71 -21.81 -4.23
C ARG A 83 -8.15 -22.79 -3.14
N ILE A 84 -7.50 -22.81 -1.98
CA ILE A 84 -8.00 -23.64 -0.86
C ILE A 84 -9.37 -23.16 -0.36
N ASN A 85 -9.59 -21.85 -0.28
CA ASN A 85 -10.90 -21.30 0.06
C ASN A 85 -11.99 -21.69 -0.95
N ASP A 86 -11.67 -21.73 -2.24
CA ASP A 86 -12.65 -22.11 -3.28
C ASP A 86 -13.03 -23.59 -3.19
N VAL A 87 -12.08 -24.47 -2.84
CA VAL A 87 -12.36 -25.88 -2.53
C VAL A 87 -13.27 -26.01 -1.31
N LEU A 88 -12.97 -25.29 -0.22
CA LEU A 88 -13.81 -25.30 0.98
C LEU A 88 -15.23 -24.79 0.71
N LYS A 89 -15.38 -23.79 -0.16
CA LYS A 89 -16.71 -23.30 -0.59
C LYS A 89 -17.50 -24.33 -1.38
N ALA A 90 -16.84 -25.11 -2.23
CA ALA A 90 -17.47 -26.15 -3.03
C ALA A 90 -17.84 -27.39 -2.19
N ALA A 91 -17.09 -27.65 -1.11
CA ALA A 91 -17.29 -28.80 -0.23
C ALA A 91 -18.13 -28.51 1.01
N LYS A 92 -18.56 -27.26 1.24
CA LYS A 92 -19.36 -26.89 2.41
C LYS A 92 -20.61 -27.78 2.47
N LEU A 93 -20.90 -28.32 3.66
CA LEU A 93 -22.13 -29.09 3.88
C LEU A 93 -23.32 -28.12 3.83
N ASP A 94 -24.40 -28.54 3.18
CA ASP A 94 -25.67 -27.80 3.17
C ASP A 94 -26.31 -27.73 4.57
#